data_AF-A0A552J641-F1
#
_entry.id   AF-A0A552J641-F1
#
_cell.length_a   1.000
_cell.length_b   1.000
_cell.length_c   1.000
_cell.angle_alpha   90.00
_cell.angle_beta   90.00
_cell.angle_gamma   90.00
#
_symmetry.space_group_name_H-M   'P 1'
#
loop_
_entity.id
_entity.type
_entity.pdbx_description
1 polymer ?
#
loop_
_entity_poly.entity_id
_entity_poly.type
_entity_poly.pdbx_seq_one_letter_code
_entity_poly.pdbx_strand_id
1 'polypeptide(L)'
;MGKSINKVRGTALILGILAIAFAFFTRIFSIFEYVTFDIGPDPDQINGGYLWMDMWKGNFPQLGPAGGGGKYGFVIPPLYGYLAFPLTIFGSTPEFQVLTNGLFSFLSIPLLIYFVYQLLE
;
A
#
# COMPACT_ATOMS: atom_id res chain seq x y z
N MET A 1 -20.22 -38.02 -7.62
CA MET A 1 -19.59 -36.76 -8.06
C MET A 1 -19.80 -35.58 -7.10
N GLY A 2 -21.02 -35.30 -6.60
CA GLY A 2 -21.28 -34.11 -5.75
C GLY A 2 -20.49 -33.97 -4.44
N LYS A 3 -20.17 -35.06 -3.74
CA LYS A 3 -19.36 -35.03 -2.49
C LYS A 3 -17.92 -34.56 -2.70
N SER A 4 -17.32 -34.87 -3.85
CA SER A 4 -15.92 -34.49 -4.18
C SER A 4 -15.83 -33.00 -4.52
N ILE A 5 -16.79 -32.48 -5.29
CA ILE A 5 -16.88 -31.06 -5.66
C ILE A 5 -17.07 -30.18 -4.41
N ASN A 6 -17.90 -30.62 -3.46
CA ASN A 6 -18.11 -29.90 -2.20
C ASN A 6 -16.84 -29.87 -1.32
N LYS A 7 -16.04 -30.94 -1.35
CA LYS A 7 -14.76 -31.00 -0.63
C LYS A 7 -13.73 -30.03 -1.24
N VAL A 8 -13.61 -30.00 -2.57
CA VAL A 8 -12.71 -29.07 -3.30
C VAL A 8 -13.11 -27.62 -3.05
N ARG A 9 -14.41 -27.30 -3.12
CA ARG A 9 -14.93 -25.95 -2.82
C ARG A 9 -14.63 -25.54 -1.38
N GLY A 10 -14.83 -26.44 -0.42
CA GLY A 10 -14.49 -26.20 0.99
C GLY A 10 -13.00 -25.92 1.19
N THR A 11 -12.13 -26.72 0.57
CA THR A 11 -10.67 -26.52 0.63
C THR A 11 -10.25 -25.19 0.01
N ALA A 12 -10.78 -24.83 -1.16
CA ALA A 12 -10.47 -23.55 -1.82
C ALA A 12 -10.88 -22.35 -0.97
N LEU A 13 -12.05 -22.40 -0.33
CA LEU A 13 -12.55 -21.34 0.55
C LEU A 13 -11.65 -21.17 1.79
N ILE A 14 -11.25 -22.29 2.42
CA ILE A 14 -10.32 -22.26 3.57
C ILE A 14 -8.99 -21.64 3.16
N LEU A 15 -8.41 -22.07 2.03
CA LEU A 15 -7.15 -21.52 1.53
C LEU A 15 -7.26 -20.02 1.21
N GLY A 16 -8.38 -19.58 0.62
CA GLY A 16 -8.63 -18.16 0.37
C GLY A 16 -8.68 -17.33 1.65
N ILE A 17 -9.40 -17.81 2.68
CA ILE A 17 -9.48 -17.15 3.99
C ILE A 17 -8.09 -17.08 4.63
N LEU A 18 -7.33 -18.18 4.63
CA LEU A 18 -5.98 -18.22 5.19
C LEU A 18 -5.04 -17.25 4.46
N ALA A 19 -5.12 -17.18 3.13
CA ALA A 19 -4.33 -16.24 2.34
C ALA A 19 -4.65 -14.78 2.70
N ILE A 20 -5.94 -14.42 2.84
CA ILE A 20 -6.36 -13.07 3.24
C ILE A 20 -5.88 -12.76 4.67
N ALA A 21 -6.06 -13.68 5.62
CA ALA A 21 -5.62 -13.48 7.00
C ALA A 21 -4.10 -13.30 7.11
N PHE A 22 -3.33 -14.15 6.43
CA PHE A 22 -1.87 -14.05 6.39
C PHE A 22 -1.40 -12.76 5.70
N ALA A 23 -2.05 -12.36 4.62
CA ALA A 23 -1.79 -11.10 3.93
C ALA A 23 -2.06 -9.90 4.83
N PHE A 24 -3.17 -9.90 5.56
CA PHE A 24 -3.50 -8.82 6.50
C PHE A 24 -2.41 -8.69 7.56
N PHE A 25 -1.98 -9.80 8.15
CA PHE A 25 -0.89 -9.79 9.12
C PHE A 25 0.43 -9.26 8.55
N THR A 26 0.85 -9.80 7.41
CA THR A 26 2.16 -9.46 6.82
C THR A 26 2.20 -8.10 6.13
N ARG A 27 1.07 -7.52 5.74
CA ARG A 27 1.01 -6.24 5.03
C ARG A 27 0.50 -5.08 5.88
N ILE A 28 -0.31 -5.32 6.90
CA ILE A 28 -0.88 -4.28 7.76
C ILE A 28 -0.22 -4.29 9.14
N PHE A 29 -0.20 -5.43 9.83
CA PHE A 29 0.37 -5.49 11.18
C PHE A 29 1.88 -5.25 11.19
N SER A 30 2.61 -5.81 10.21
CA SER A 30 4.07 -5.63 10.10
C SER A 30 4.51 -4.17 9.93
N ILE A 31 3.62 -3.28 9.44
CA ILE A 31 3.92 -1.85 9.32
C ILE A 31 4.17 -1.24 10.70
N PHE A 32 3.51 -1.73 11.76
CA PHE A 32 3.73 -1.17 13.10
C PHE A 32 5.04 -1.65 13.74
N GLU A 33 5.72 -2.60 13.11
CA GLU A 33 7.08 -3.04 13.44
C GLU A 33 8.09 -2.36 12.49
N TYR A 34 7.78 -1.15 12.03
CA TYR A 34 8.59 -0.45 11.04
C TYR A 34 10.01 -0.21 11.55
N VAL A 35 10.97 -0.87 10.91
CA VAL A 35 12.38 -0.54 11.08
C VAL A 35 12.71 0.50 10.02
N THR A 36 13.13 1.69 10.43
CA THR A 36 13.71 2.67 9.51
C THR A 36 14.95 2.04 8.88
N PHE A 37 14.85 1.66 7.61
CA PHE A 37 16.05 1.38 6.84
C PHE A 37 16.75 2.71 6.62
N ASP A 38 17.89 2.88 7.28
CA ASP A 38 18.79 4.03 7.11
C ASP A 38 19.50 3.92 5.76
N ILE A 39 18.75 4.11 4.66
CA ILE A 39 19.24 3.94 3.28
C ILE A 39 19.77 5.28 2.77
N GLY A 40 20.90 5.72 3.32
CA GLY A 40 21.66 6.84 2.79
C GLY A 40 21.10 8.24 3.12
N PRO A 41 21.68 9.30 2.54
CA PRO A 41 21.49 10.68 3.01
C PRO A 41 20.10 11.27 2.74
N ASP A 42 19.35 10.75 1.76
CA ASP A 42 18.05 11.28 1.32
C ASP A 42 16.99 10.18 1.16
N PRO A 43 16.52 9.52 2.24
CA PRO A 43 15.52 8.47 2.15
C PRO A 43 14.17 9.02 1.64
N ASP A 44 13.51 8.24 0.78
CA ASP A 44 12.24 8.63 0.13
C ASP A 44 11.14 9.02 1.13
N GLN A 45 11.16 8.46 2.34
CA GLN A 45 10.23 8.77 3.42
C GLN A 45 10.37 10.21 3.93
N ILE A 46 11.58 10.77 3.93
CA ILE A 46 11.79 12.19 4.31
C ILE A 46 11.21 13.10 3.23
N ASN A 47 11.47 12.79 1.96
CA ASN A 47 10.90 13.52 0.82
C ASN A 47 9.36 13.44 0.82
N GLY A 48 8.80 12.27 1.14
CA GLY A 48 7.37 12.10 1.40
C GLY A 48 6.90 13.01 2.54
N GLY A 49 7.60 13.00 3.67
CA GLY A 49 7.33 13.88 4.82
C GLY A 49 7.15 15.34 4.43
N TYR A 50 8.07 15.90 3.65
CA TYR A 50 7.96 17.29 3.16
C TYR A 50 6.73 17.51 2.28
N LEU A 51 6.41 16.57 1.39
CA LEU A 51 5.21 16.63 0.57
C LEU A 51 3.94 16.70 1.43
N TRP A 52 3.84 15.85 2.46
CA TRP A 52 2.69 15.83 3.37
C TRP A 52 2.56 17.13 4.14
N MET A 53 3.68 17.67 4.65
CA MET A 53 3.71 18.95 5.36
C MET A 53 3.21 20.10 4.49
N ASP A 54 3.54 20.11 3.21
CA ASP A 54 3.07 21.14 2.29
C ASP A 54 1.58 20.97 1.94
N MET A 55 1.11 19.74 1.77
CA MET A 55 -0.33 19.47 1.60
C MET A 55 -1.14 19.90 2.82
N TRP A 56 -0.64 19.68 4.05
CA TRP A 56 -1.27 20.17 5.29
C TRP A 56 -1.34 21.70 5.38
N LYS A 57 -0.44 22.42 4.71
CA LYS A 57 -0.49 23.90 4.56
C LYS A 57 -1.42 24.36 3.44
N GLY A 58 -2.07 23.44 2.72
CA GLY A 58 -2.93 23.75 1.57
C GLY A 58 -2.21 23.77 0.23
N ASN A 59 -0.92 23.43 0.17
CA ASN A 59 -0.14 23.39 -1.07
C ASN A 59 -0.24 22.00 -1.70
N PHE A 60 -1.30 21.77 -2.47
CA PHE A 60 -1.52 20.48 -3.15
C PHE A 60 -0.77 20.42 -4.49
N PRO A 61 0.01 19.36 -4.75
CA PRO A 61 0.81 19.25 -5.97
C PRO A 61 -0.07 18.89 -7.17
N GLN A 62 -0.16 19.78 -8.17
CA GLN A 62 -0.94 19.51 -9.40
C GLN A 62 -0.28 18.48 -10.31
N LEU A 63 1.05 18.58 -10.49
CA LEU A 63 1.85 17.69 -11.35
C LEU A 63 2.66 16.67 -10.53
N GLY A 64 2.59 16.76 -9.21
CA GLY A 64 3.36 15.95 -8.27
C GLY A 64 4.76 16.50 -7.95
N PRO A 65 5.50 15.87 -7.03
CA PRO A 65 6.81 16.33 -6.60
C PRO A 65 7.86 16.12 -7.70
N ALA A 66 8.93 16.92 -7.66
CA ALA A 66 10.06 16.75 -8.57
C ALA A 66 10.80 15.43 -8.27
N GLY A 67 11.23 14.73 -9.33
CA GLY A 67 11.94 13.46 -9.22
C GLY A 67 13.25 13.60 -8.46
N GLY A 68 13.45 12.75 -7.44
CA GLY A 68 14.66 12.76 -6.62
C GLY A 68 14.92 14.10 -5.92
N GLY A 69 13.86 14.75 -5.40
CA GLY A 69 13.98 16.05 -4.73
C GLY A 69 14.37 17.20 -5.67
N GLY A 70 14.16 17.05 -6.98
CA GLY A 70 14.58 18.03 -8.00
C GLY A 70 15.88 17.67 -8.72
N LYS A 71 16.52 16.55 -8.37
CA LYS A 71 17.70 16.03 -9.06
C LYS A 71 17.41 15.63 -10.51
N TYR A 72 16.19 15.16 -10.78
CA TYR A 72 15.79 14.71 -12.11
C TYR A 72 14.80 15.68 -12.75
N GLY A 73 14.92 15.90 -14.06
CA GLY A 73 14.06 16.80 -14.85
C GLY A 73 12.65 16.28 -15.12
N PHE A 74 12.17 15.31 -14.34
CA PHE A 74 10.82 14.77 -14.44
C PHE A 74 10.06 14.95 -13.13
N VAL A 75 8.73 14.88 -13.18
CA VAL A 75 7.83 14.92 -12.02
C VAL A 75 7.29 13.53 -11.74
N ILE A 76 7.14 13.20 -10.45
CA ILE A 76 6.48 11.96 -10.02
C ILE A 76 4.97 12.24 -10.03
N PRO A 77 4.12 11.43 -10.68
CA PRO A 77 2.68 11.66 -10.71
C PRO A 77 2.08 11.81 -9.29
N PRO A 78 1.13 12.74 -9.09
CA PRO A 78 0.69 13.12 -7.75
C PRO A 78 -0.24 12.10 -7.08
N LEU A 79 -0.72 11.11 -7.83
CA LEU A 79 -1.72 10.15 -7.36
C LEU A 79 -1.31 9.48 -6.05
N TYR A 80 -0.07 9.02 -5.94
CA TYR A 80 0.43 8.42 -4.71
C TYR A 80 0.27 9.37 -3.52
N GLY A 81 0.59 10.65 -3.72
CA GLY A 81 0.49 11.63 -2.65
C GLY A 81 -0.94 11.89 -2.21
N TYR A 82 -1.89 11.94 -3.14
CA TYR A 82 -3.32 12.06 -2.81
C TYR A 82 -3.88 10.82 -2.11
N LEU A 83 -3.38 9.62 -2.40
CA LEU A 83 -3.77 8.39 -1.73
C LEU A 83 -3.16 8.29 -0.32
N ALA A 84 -1.92 8.75 -0.16
CA ALA A 84 -1.21 8.65 1.11
C ALA A 84 -1.56 9.74 2.11
N PHE A 85 -1.79 10.97 1.64
CA PHE A 85 -2.04 12.13 2.48
C PHE A 85 -3.16 11.92 3.52
N PRO A 86 -4.35 11.35 3.18
CA PRO A 86 -5.40 11.12 4.17
C PRO A 86 -4.98 10.21 5.33
N LEU A 87 -4.07 9.26 5.09
CA LEU A 87 -3.60 8.33 6.13
C LEU A 87 -2.59 8.98 7.09
N THR A 88 -2.01 10.13 6.73
CA THR A 88 -1.15 10.91 7.62
C THR A 88 -1.92 11.56 8.78
N ILE A 89 -3.26 11.54 8.74
CA ILE A 89 -4.10 12.02 9.86
C ILE A 89 -3.92 11.20 11.14
N PHE A 90 -3.51 9.94 11.02
CA PHE A 90 -3.36 9.03 12.15
C PHE A 90 -2.09 9.27 12.96
N GLY A 91 -1.12 10.02 12.42
CA GLY A 91 0.08 10.41 13.13
C GLY A 91 1.21 10.84 12.20
N SER A 92 2.23 11.47 12.79
CA SER A 92 3.42 11.95 12.08
C SER A 92 4.53 10.92 11.96
N THR A 93 4.34 9.71 12.49
CA THR A 93 5.36 8.66 12.50
C THR A 93 5.45 7.95 11.14
N PRO A 94 6.61 7.38 10.77
CA PRO A 94 6.83 6.79 9.44
C PRO A 94 5.84 5.67 9.06
N GLU A 95 5.32 4.94 10.04
CA GLU A 95 4.35 3.84 9.89
C GLU A 95 3.12 4.32 9.12
N PHE A 96 2.61 5.51 9.45
CA PHE A 96 1.42 6.07 8.78
C PHE A 96 1.69 6.54 7.36
N GLN A 97 2.95 6.87 7.04
CA GLN A 97 3.34 7.22 5.68
C GLN A 97 3.38 6.00 4.77
N VAL A 98 3.77 4.84 5.31
CA VAL A 98 3.83 3.57 4.56
C VAL A 98 2.55 2.75 4.65
N LEU A 99 1.58 3.15 5.49
CA LEU A 99 0.28 2.49 5.63
C LEU A 99 -0.45 2.37 4.28
N THR A 100 -0.33 3.39 3.43
CA THR A 100 -0.83 3.38 2.05
C THR A 100 -0.31 2.17 1.28
N ASN A 101 1.00 1.92 1.36
CA ASN A 101 1.64 0.81 0.67
C ASN A 101 1.14 -0.54 1.20
N GLY A 102 1.03 -0.67 2.52
CA GLY A 102 0.47 -1.88 3.13
C GLY A 102 -0.98 -2.13 2.74
N LEU A 103 -1.81 -1.09 2.75
CA LEU A 103 -3.22 -1.16 2.39
C LEU A 103 -3.40 -1.59 0.93
N PHE A 104 -2.77 -0.91 -0.02
CA PHE A 104 -2.93 -1.26 -1.44
C PHE A 104 -2.27 -2.59 -1.79
N SER A 105 -1.14 -2.95 -1.14
CA SER A 105 -0.55 -4.28 -1.28
C SER A 105 -1.42 -5.38 -0.68
N PHE A 106 -2.18 -5.10 0.37
CA PHE A 106 -3.17 -6.03 0.90
C PHE A 106 -4.35 -6.17 -0.07
N LEU A 107 -4.92 -5.06 -0.53
CA LEU A 107 -6.07 -5.04 -1.43
C LEU A 107 -5.80 -5.68 -2.80
N SER A 108 -4.55 -5.71 -3.27
CA SER A 108 -4.19 -6.40 -4.51
C SER A 108 -4.41 -7.92 -4.44
N ILE A 109 -4.45 -8.52 -3.25
CA ILE A 109 -4.62 -9.96 -3.06
C ILE A 109 -6.07 -10.42 -3.29
N PRO A 110 -7.09 -9.86 -2.60
CA PRO A 110 -8.48 -10.18 -2.93
C PRO A 110 -8.83 -9.76 -4.37
N LEU A 111 -8.24 -8.68 -4.88
CA LEU A 111 -8.40 -8.28 -6.28
C LEU A 111 -7.85 -9.35 -7.24
N LEU A 112 -6.67 -9.91 -6.96
CA LEU A 112 -6.10 -11.00 -7.76
C LEU A 112 -6.96 -12.26 -7.70
N ILE A 113 -7.47 -12.62 -6.53
CA ILE A 113 -8.40 -13.75 -6.36
C ILE A 113 -9.64 -13.55 -7.23
N TYR A 114 -10.23 -12.35 -7.17
CA TYR A 114 -11.41 -12.01 -7.98
C TYR A 114 -11.10 -11.99 -9.48
N PHE A 115 -9.95 -11.44 -9.88
CA PHE A 115 -9.51 -11.42 -11.27
C PHE A 115 -9.34 -12.83 -11.84
N VAL A 116 -8.65 -13.71 -11.10
CA VAL A 116 -8.48 -15.12 -11.51
C VAL A 116 -9.82 -15.83 -11.60
N TYR A 117 -10.74 -15.56 -10.67
CA TYR A 117 -12.10 -16.09 -10.75
C TYR A 117 -12.82 -15.66 -12.04
N GLN A 118 -12.78 -14.36 -12.38
CA GLN A 118 -13.40 -13.84 -13.62
C GLN A 118 -12.75 -14.37 -14.90
N LEU A 119 -11.48 -14.77 -14.88
CA LEU A 119 -10.81 -15.40 -16.03
C LEU A 119 -11.19 -16.88 -16.22
N LEU A 120 -11.70 -17.53 -15.18
CA LEU A 120 -12.06 -18.95 -15.20
C LEU A 120 -13.57 -19.18 -15.44
N GLU A 121 -14.38 -18.12 -15.33
CA GLU A 121 -15.79 -18.10 -15.76
C GLU A 121 -15.94 -17.76 -17.24
#